data_AF-A0A9E0UJ51-F1
#
_entry.id   AF-A0A9E0UJ51-F1
#
_cell.length_a   1.000
_cell.length_b   1.000
_cell.length_c   1.000
_cell.angle_alpha   90.00
_cell.angle_beta   90.00
_cell.angle_gamma   90.00
#
_symmetry.space_group_name_H-M   'P 1'
#
loop_
_entity.id
_entity.type
_entity.pdbx_description
1 polymer ?
#
loop_
_entity_poly.entity_id
_entity_poly.type
_entity_poly.pdbx_seq_one_letter_code
_entity_poly.pdbx_strand_id
1 'polypeptide(L)'
;LASLHKLVHEFKPHAVALDPITNMMSIGESAEVKAMLTRLIDFLKNQGITSLFTSLTGGGHDLDQSEVGISSLMDTWLIVRMLETNGERNRLLYVLKSRGMAHSNQMREFLLTDGGIQLRDVYVGPGAVLTGSARLTQEARDKAEGLAEQVAATRRDRELIQEQASLKTQAAALLARVGRIQEELQTSQQQARRRGEAASADQGALARARQAD
;
A
#
# COMPACT_ATOMS: atom_id res chain seq x y z
N LEU A 1 19.60 -13.37 -44.60
CA LEU A 1 18.93 -14.54 -44.00
C LEU A 1 19.78 -15.81 -44.05
N ALA A 2 20.32 -16.19 -45.21
CA ALA A 2 21.16 -17.40 -45.36
C ALA A 2 22.33 -17.49 -44.37
N SER A 3 23.06 -16.39 -44.15
CA SER A 3 24.18 -16.37 -43.18
C SER A 3 23.75 -16.60 -41.74
N LEU A 4 22.57 -16.08 -41.35
CA LEU A 4 22.03 -16.27 -40.00
C LEU A 4 21.57 -17.73 -39.79
N HIS A 5 20.93 -18.33 -40.80
CA HIS A 5 20.58 -19.76 -40.74
C HIS A 5 21.82 -20.64 -40.57
N LYS A 6 22.89 -20.34 -41.32
CA LYS A 6 24.16 -21.05 -41.19
C LYS A 6 24.74 -20.91 -39.77
N LEU A 7 24.80 -19.69 -39.24
CA LEU A 7 25.27 -19.42 -37.87
C LEU A 7 24.45 -20.16 -36.82
N VAL A 8 23.11 -20.16 -36.94
CA VAL A 8 22.24 -20.88 -36.01
C VAL A 8 22.46 -22.39 -36.08
N HIS A 9 22.67 -22.94 -37.28
CA HIS A 9 22.97 -24.37 -37.43
C HIS A 9 24.33 -24.78 -36.87
N GLU A 10 25.35 -23.94 -37.04
CA GLU A 10 26.71 -24.19 -36.55
C GLU A 10 26.81 -24.00 -35.03
N PHE A 11 26.27 -22.89 -34.51
CA PHE A 11 26.39 -22.52 -33.10
C PHE A 11 25.33 -23.17 -32.20
N LYS A 12 24.14 -23.49 -32.73
CA LYS A 12 22.99 -24.05 -31.99
C LYS A 12 22.64 -23.24 -30.72
N PRO A 13 22.31 -21.95 -30.83
CA PRO A 13 22.02 -21.10 -29.68
C PRO A 13 20.71 -21.50 -28.98
N HIS A 14 20.67 -21.29 -27.67
CA HIS A 14 19.42 -21.29 -26.90
C HIS A 14 18.65 -19.96 -27.03
N ALA A 15 19.37 -18.87 -27.31
CA ALA A 15 18.77 -17.55 -27.51
C ALA A 15 19.50 -16.73 -28.58
N VAL A 16 18.76 -15.86 -29.28
CA VAL A 16 19.26 -14.93 -30.29
C VAL A 16 18.75 -13.53 -30.00
N ALA A 17 19.63 -12.53 -30.04
CA ALA A 17 19.27 -11.11 -29.94
C ALA A 17 19.58 -10.38 -31.25
N LEU A 18 18.60 -9.65 -31.80
CA LEU A 18 18.76 -8.76 -32.95
C LEU A 18 18.56 -7.31 -32.50
N ASP A 19 19.62 -6.51 -32.63
CA ASP A 19 19.66 -5.13 -32.12
C ASP A 19 20.29 -4.12 -33.11
N PRO A 20 19.54 -3.13 -33.65
CA PRO A 20 18.08 -3.04 -33.75
C PRO A 20 17.53 -3.49 -35.11
N ILE A 21 16.30 -4.00 -35.12
CA ILE A 21 15.62 -4.37 -36.37
C ILE A 21 15.19 -3.14 -37.20
N THR A 22 15.15 -1.96 -36.60
CA THR A 22 14.80 -0.71 -37.28
C THR A 22 15.76 -0.34 -38.39
N ASN A 23 17.04 -0.69 -38.26
CA ASN A 23 18.02 -0.48 -39.33
C ASN A 23 17.69 -1.27 -40.59
N MET A 24 16.97 -2.39 -40.48
CA MET A 24 16.52 -3.14 -41.65
C MET A 24 15.29 -2.47 -42.29
N MET A 25 14.45 -1.83 -41.48
CA MET A 25 13.28 -1.09 -41.94
C MET A 25 13.62 0.21 -42.67
N SER A 26 14.76 0.83 -42.37
CA SER A 26 15.18 2.09 -43.00
C SER A 26 15.76 1.92 -44.41
N ILE A 27 16.17 0.71 -44.79
CA ILE A 27 16.87 0.44 -46.05
C ILE A 27 15.95 -0.28 -47.07
N GLY A 28 15.00 -1.07 -46.61
CA GLY A 28 14.14 -1.90 -47.47
C GLY A 28 12.68 -1.44 -47.51
N GLU A 29 11.91 -1.99 -48.46
CA GLU A 29 10.47 -1.79 -48.49
C GLU A 29 9.80 -2.49 -47.30
N SER A 30 8.88 -1.80 -46.62
CA SER A 30 8.24 -2.26 -45.37
C SER A 30 7.65 -3.67 -45.46
N ALA A 31 7.02 -4.01 -46.61
CA ALA A 31 6.44 -5.33 -46.84
C ALA A 31 7.49 -6.44 -46.94
N GLU A 32 8.61 -6.19 -47.63
CA GLU A 32 9.69 -7.16 -47.81
C GLU A 32 10.40 -7.44 -46.48
N VAL A 33 10.70 -6.37 -45.72
CA VAL A 33 11.33 -6.47 -44.40
C VAL A 33 10.43 -7.24 -43.44
N LYS A 34 9.12 -6.93 -43.43
CA LYS A 34 8.15 -7.68 -42.62
C LYS A 34 8.13 -9.17 -43.00
N ALA A 35 8.05 -9.51 -44.29
CA ALA A 35 8.05 -10.90 -44.73
C ALA A 35 9.34 -11.64 -44.36
N MET A 36 10.48 -10.96 -44.40
CA MET A 36 11.77 -11.51 -43.99
C MET A 36 11.85 -11.73 -42.48
N LEU A 37 11.38 -10.78 -41.66
CA LEU A 37 11.29 -10.93 -40.21
C LEU A 37 10.33 -12.05 -39.81
N THR A 38 9.17 -12.17 -40.46
CA THR A 38 8.24 -13.29 -40.23
C THR A 38 8.93 -14.64 -40.43
N ARG A 39 9.60 -14.82 -41.59
CA ARG A 39 10.33 -16.06 -41.89
C ARG A 39 11.44 -16.35 -40.87
N LEU A 40 12.15 -15.31 -40.41
CA LEU A 40 13.19 -15.45 -39.40
C LEU A 40 12.61 -15.87 -38.04
N ILE A 41 11.55 -15.21 -37.58
CA ILE A 41 10.88 -15.51 -36.31
C ILE A 41 10.34 -16.93 -36.33
N ASP A 42 9.65 -17.32 -37.41
CA ASP A 42 9.10 -18.68 -37.56
C ASP A 42 10.20 -19.74 -37.56
N PHE A 43 11.33 -19.48 -38.24
CA PHE A 43 12.48 -20.36 -38.22
C PHE A 43 13.03 -20.55 -36.79
N LEU A 44 13.27 -19.46 -36.05
CA LEU A 44 13.80 -19.53 -34.68
C LEU A 44 12.81 -20.23 -33.73
N LYS A 45 11.51 -19.95 -33.85
CA LYS A 45 10.45 -20.62 -33.09
C LYS A 45 10.40 -22.12 -33.34
N ASN A 46 10.48 -22.55 -34.61
CA ASN A 46 10.49 -23.97 -34.98
C ASN A 46 11.71 -24.72 -34.46
N GLN A 47 12.82 -24.02 -34.19
CA GLN A 47 14.01 -24.58 -33.56
C GLN A 47 13.98 -24.51 -32.03
N GLY A 48 12.92 -23.98 -31.42
CA GLY A 48 12.82 -23.81 -29.96
C GLY A 48 13.75 -22.74 -29.38
N ILE A 49 14.20 -21.80 -30.21
CA ILE A 49 15.17 -20.76 -29.82
C ILE A 49 14.43 -19.51 -29.32
N THR A 50 14.79 -19.02 -28.13
CA THR A 50 14.24 -17.74 -27.63
C THR A 50 14.84 -16.58 -28.40
N SER A 51 14.01 -15.67 -28.91
CA SER A 51 14.48 -14.53 -29.69
C SER A 51 14.08 -13.20 -29.07
N LEU A 52 15.04 -12.27 -29.02
CA LEU A 52 14.86 -10.89 -28.56
C LEU A 52 15.14 -9.95 -29.73
N PHE A 53 14.21 -9.04 -30.02
CA PHE A 53 14.38 -8.04 -31.07
C PHE A 53 14.20 -6.66 -30.44
N THR A 54 15.14 -5.75 -30.69
CA THR A 54 15.01 -4.35 -30.26
C THR A 54 14.55 -3.50 -31.44
N SER A 55 13.64 -2.57 -31.18
CA SER A 55 13.17 -1.58 -32.15
C SER A 55 13.32 -0.19 -31.54
N LEU A 56 13.91 0.72 -32.29
CA LEU A 56 14.02 2.13 -31.91
C LEU A 56 12.76 2.87 -32.37
N THR A 57 11.96 3.35 -31.41
CA THR A 57 10.82 4.22 -31.69
C THR A 57 11.32 5.61 -32.07
N GLY A 58 10.77 6.21 -33.13
CA GLY A 58 11.00 7.62 -33.43
C GLY A 58 10.61 8.51 -32.24
N GLY A 59 11.29 9.64 -32.06
CA GLY A 59 10.99 10.59 -30.99
C GLY A 59 9.64 11.29 -31.21
N GLY A 60 8.55 10.63 -30.85
CA GLY A 60 7.18 11.10 -31.00
C GLY A 60 6.21 10.18 -30.27
N HIS A 61 5.10 10.72 -29.77
CA HIS A 61 4.26 10.11 -28.74
C HIS A 61 3.46 8.86 -29.16
N ASP A 62 3.61 8.36 -30.39
CA ASP A 62 2.81 7.25 -30.92
C ASP A 62 3.69 6.11 -31.46
N LEU A 63 3.21 4.87 -31.26
CA LEU A 63 3.79 3.69 -31.91
C LEU A 63 3.56 3.83 -33.42
N ASP A 64 4.62 3.82 -34.21
CA ASP A 64 4.52 3.94 -35.66
C ASP A 64 3.73 2.76 -36.25
N GLN A 65 3.04 2.97 -37.39
CA GLN A 65 2.27 1.88 -38.05
C GLN A 65 3.14 0.66 -38.40
N SER A 66 4.42 0.87 -38.69
CA SER A 66 5.41 -0.18 -38.92
C SER A 66 5.67 -1.01 -37.65
N GLU A 67 5.71 -0.38 -36.47
CA GLU A 67 5.86 -1.03 -35.18
C GLU A 67 4.62 -1.85 -34.81
N VAL A 68 3.43 -1.34 -35.12
CA VAL A 68 2.17 -2.09 -34.98
C VAL A 68 2.20 -3.36 -35.85
N GLY A 69 2.71 -3.26 -37.08
CA GLY A 69 2.86 -4.39 -38.00
C GLY A 69 3.75 -5.51 -37.47
N ILE A 70 4.87 -5.16 -36.81
CA ILE A 70 5.83 -6.12 -36.24
C ILE A 70 5.34 -6.67 -34.89
N SER A 71 4.65 -5.86 -34.08
CA SER A 71 4.10 -6.28 -32.78
C SER A 71 3.16 -7.49 -32.88
N SER A 72 2.54 -7.68 -34.05
CA SER A 72 1.69 -8.83 -34.36
C SER A 72 2.46 -10.15 -34.41
N LEU A 73 3.72 -10.12 -34.85
CA LEU A 73 4.60 -11.28 -35.02
C LEU A 73 5.21 -11.76 -33.69
N MET A 74 5.31 -10.85 -32.72
CA MET A 74 5.93 -11.11 -31.43
C MET A 74 4.95 -11.71 -30.42
N ASP A 75 5.43 -12.63 -29.58
CA ASP A 75 4.65 -13.22 -28.49
C ASP A 75 4.56 -12.28 -27.30
N THR A 76 5.68 -11.64 -26.96
CA THR A 76 5.80 -10.63 -25.88
C THR A 76 6.30 -9.30 -26.46
N TRP A 77 5.67 -8.20 -26.05
CA TRP A 77 6.06 -6.84 -26.44
C TRP A 77 6.36 -6.00 -25.21
N LEU A 78 7.63 -5.62 -25.05
CA LEU A 78 8.11 -4.76 -23.98
C LEU A 78 8.30 -3.35 -24.52
N ILE A 79 7.83 -2.36 -23.79
CA ILE A 79 8.04 -0.95 -24.15
C ILE A 79 8.90 -0.28 -23.09
N VAL A 80 9.97 0.36 -23.58
CA VAL A 80 10.81 1.28 -22.83
C VAL A 80 10.47 2.70 -23.27
N ARG A 81 10.09 3.58 -22.34
CA ARG A 81 9.84 5.01 -22.61
C ARG A 81 10.61 5.90 -21.67
N MET A 82 10.98 7.08 -22.16
CA MET A 82 11.40 8.19 -21.30
C MET A 82 10.19 9.08 -21.05
N LEU A 83 9.93 9.36 -19.78
CA LEU A 83 8.94 10.31 -19.34
C LEU A 83 9.67 11.52 -18.75
N GLU A 84 9.37 12.71 -19.27
CA GLU A 84 9.84 13.96 -18.67
C GLU A 84 8.79 14.43 -17.66
N THR A 85 9.17 14.59 -16.39
CA THR A 85 8.27 15.08 -15.34
C THR A 85 9.09 15.86 -14.33
N ASN A 86 8.61 17.03 -13.92
CA ASN A 86 9.28 17.90 -12.93
C ASN A 86 10.75 18.22 -13.26
N GLY A 87 11.08 18.36 -14.55
CA GLY A 87 12.46 18.63 -15.00
C GLY A 87 13.39 17.42 -14.96
N GLU A 88 12.89 16.23 -14.65
CA GLU A 88 13.64 14.97 -14.64
C GLU A 88 13.21 14.06 -15.79
N ARG A 89 14.16 13.29 -16.33
CA ARG A 89 13.93 12.24 -17.33
C ARG A 89 13.92 10.87 -16.67
N ASN A 90 12.73 10.33 -16.45
CA ASN A 90 12.54 9.02 -15.84
C ASN A 90 12.35 7.96 -16.91
N ARG A 91 12.96 6.79 -16.73
CA ARG A 91 12.82 5.66 -17.67
C ARG A 91 11.77 4.69 -17.16
N LEU A 92 10.81 4.35 -18.00
CA LEU A 92 9.73 3.43 -17.70
C LEU A 92 9.83 2.19 -18.58
N LEU A 93 9.52 1.04 -17.98
CA LEU A 93 9.38 -0.25 -18.63
C LEU A 93 8.01 -0.83 -18.30
N TYR A 94 7.32 -1.34 -19.31
CA TYR A 94 6.08 -2.08 -19.12
C TYR A 94 5.85 -3.10 -20.23
N VAL A 95 5.04 -4.11 -19.91
CA VAL A 95 4.65 -5.15 -20.86
C VAL A 95 3.36 -4.70 -21.55
N LEU A 96 3.39 -4.50 -22.86
CA LEU A 96 2.19 -4.18 -23.62
C LEU A 96 1.35 -5.42 -23.90
N LYS A 97 2.02 -6.55 -24.12
CA LYS A 97 1.42 -7.82 -24.49
C LYS A 97 2.34 -8.97 -24.10
N SER A 98 1.75 -10.06 -23.63
CA SER A 98 2.41 -11.36 -23.50
C SER A 98 1.37 -12.46 -23.79
N ARG A 99 1.56 -13.21 -24.88
CA ARG A 99 0.64 -14.30 -25.27
C ARG A 99 0.92 -15.55 -24.44
N GLY A 100 -0.14 -16.18 -23.95
CA GLY A 100 -0.05 -17.46 -23.23
C GLY A 100 0.43 -17.36 -21.77
N MET A 101 0.68 -16.15 -21.26
CA MET A 101 1.12 -15.92 -19.88
C MET A 101 0.45 -14.67 -19.29
N ALA A 102 0.14 -14.71 -18.00
CA ALA A 102 -0.25 -13.52 -17.26
C ALA A 102 0.94 -12.55 -17.18
N HIS A 103 0.67 -11.24 -17.28
CA HIS A 103 1.69 -10.20 -17.16
C HIS A 103 1.18 -9.02 -16.34
N SER A 104 2.11 -8.20 -15.85
CA SER A 104 1.80 -6.99 -15.09
C SER A 104 1.26 -5.90 -16.01
N ASN A 105 0.15 -5.28 -15.60
CA ASN A 105 -0.40 -4.08 -16.25
C ASN A 105 0.24 -2.78 -15.73
N GLN A 106 1.23 -2.88 -14.84
CA GLN A 106 1.86 -1.72 -14.21
C GLN A 106 3.03 -1.17 -15.04
N MET A 107 3.14 0.15 -15.10
CA MET A 107 4.34 0.83 -15.60
C MET A 107 5.36 0.98 -14.47
N ARG A 108 6.56 0.41 -14.66
CA ARG A 108 7.62 0.43 -13.65
C ARG A 108 8.75 1.35 -14.07
N GLU A 109 9.21 2.19 -13.15
CA GLU A 109 10.45 2.92 -13.35
C GLU A 109 11.63 1.95 -13.25
N PHE A 110 12.65 2.14 -14.08
CA PHE A 110 13.91 1.42 -13.92
C PHE A 110 15.10 2.36 -13.90
N LEU A 111 16.10 2.00 -13.11
CA LEU A 111 17.35 2.70 -12.98
C LEU A 111 18.47 1.91 -13.65
N LEU A 112 19.37 2.63 -14.31
CA LEU A 112 20.65 2.08 -14.76
C LEU A 112 21.67 2.39 -13.68
N THR A 113 22.23 1.35 -13.08
CA THR A 113 23.22 1.44 -12.01
C THR A 113 24.49 0.71 -12.44
N ASP A 114 25.59 0.87 -11.69
CA ASP A 114 26.83 0.13 -11.95
C ASP A 114 26.65 -1.40 -11.84
N GLY A 115 25.62 -1.84 -11.10
CA GLY A 115 25.21 -3.25 -11.00
C GLY A 115 24.20 -3.71 -12.06
N GLY A 116 23.85 -2.86 -13.04
CA GLY A 116 22.88 -3.16 -14.10
C GLY A 116 21.50 -2.51 -13.89
N ILE A 117 20.49 -3.10 -14.53
CA ILE A 117 19.11 -2.59 -14.54
C ILE A 117 18.40 -2.96 -13.24
N GLN A 118 17.86 -1.96 -12.53
CA GLN A 118 17.03 -2.15 -11.34
C GLN A 118 15.62 -1.65 -11.58
N LEU A 119 14.63 -2.55 -11.54
CA LEU A 119 13.21 -2.14 -11.55
C LEU A 119 12.81 -1.64 -10.16
N ARG A 120 12.13 -0.50 -10.12
CA ARG A 120 11.55 0.06 -8.90
C ARG A 120 10.10 -0.38 -8.76
N ASP A 121 9.64 -0.46 -7.52
CA ASP A 121 8.25 -0.75 -7.23
C ASP A 121 7.35 0.43 -7.58
N VAL A 122 6.10 0.11 -7.92
CA VAL A 122 5.13 1.11 -8.33
C VAL A 122 4.54 1.75 -7.09
N TYR A 123 4.71 3.07 -6.99
CA TYR A 123 4.03 3.85 -5.98
C TYR A 123 2.57 4.07 -6.39
N VAL A 124 1.64 3.51 -5.61
CA VAL A 124 0.19 3.60 -5.84
C VAL A 124 -0.35 4.71 -4.93
N GLY A 125 -0.17 5.96 -5.36
CA GLY A 125 -0.78 7.14 -4.71
C GLY A 125 -2.18 7.46 -5.26
N PRO A 126 -2.94 8.35 -4.60
CA PRO A 126 -4.35 8.62 -4.88
C PRO A 126 -4.60 9.49 -6.15
N GLY A 127 -4.06 9.10 -7.31
CA GLY A 127 -4.55 9.64 -8.59
C GLY A 127 -3.60 9.72 -9.79
N ALA A 128 -2.34 9.31 -9.68
CA ALA A 128 -1.43 9.30 -10.84
C ALA A 128 -0.27 8.32 -10.65
N VAL A 129 0.25 7.77 -11.77
CA VAL A 129 1.53 7.04 -11.77
C VAL A 129 2.65 8.05 -11.55
N LEU A 130 3.09 8.21 -10.29
CA LEU A 130 4.17 9.13 -9.94
C LEU A 130 5.55 8.48 -10.20
N THR A 131 6.46 9.24 -10.80
CA THR A 131 7.84 8.81 -11.10
C THR A 131 8.88 9.82 -10.61
N GLY A 132 10.12 9.37 -10.39
CA GLY A 132 11.24 10.23 -9.95
C GLY A 132 11.00 10.98 -8.64
N SER A 133 11.42 12.25 -8.59
CA SER A 133 11.30 13.17 -7.44
C SER A 133 9.86 13.39 -6.96
N ALA A 134 8.87 13.31 -7.85
CA ALA A 134 7.45 13.43 -7.51
C ALA A 134 7.01 12.32 -6.55
N ARG A 135 7.50 11.09 -6.78
CA ARG A 135 7.26 9.94 -5.90
C ARG A 135 7.89 10.14 -4.54
N LEU A 136 9.18 10.51 -4.50
CA LEU A 136 9.90 10.67 -3.24
C LEU A 136 9.23 11.70 -2.33
N THR A 137 8.75 12.80 -2.92
CA THR A 137 8.01 13.84 -2.20
C THR A 137 6.70 13.31 -1.64
N GLN A 138 5.95 12.51 -2.42
CA GLN A 138 4.68 11.96 -1.96
C GLN A 138 4.88 10.86 -0.90
N GLU A 139 5.83 9.94 -1.08
CA GLU A 139 6.16 8.93 -0.08
C GLU A 139 6.61 9.56 1.25
N ALA A 140 7.37 10.66 1.19
CA ALA A 140 7.77 11.40 2.38
C ALA A 140 6.56 12.04 3.09
N ARG A 141 5.61 12.59 2.33
CA ARG A 141 4.35 13.14 2.87
C ARG A 141 3.51 12.06 3.53
N ASP A 142 3.26 10.95 2.85
CA ASP A 142 2.45 9.85 3.40
C ASP A 142 3.09 9.26 4.67
N LYS A 143 4.41 9.12 4.69
CA LYS A 143 5.14 8.69 5.90
C LYS A 143 4.99 9.71 7.02
N ALA A 144 5.11 11.00 6.73
CA ALA A 144 4.94 12.06 7.71
C ALA A 144 3.51 12.12 8.27
N GLU A 145 2.50 11.95 7.42
CA GLU A 145 1.08 11.86 7.82
C GLU A 145 0.84 10.64 8.71
N GLY A 146 1.30 9.45 8.32
CA GLY A 146 1.16 8.25 9.15
C GLY A 146 1.88 8.36 10.52
N LEU A 147 3.04 9.02 10.57
CA LEU A 147 3.72 9.34 11.83
C LEU A 147 2.92 10.33 12.67
N ALA A 148 2.37 11.37 12.06
CA ALA A 148 1.55 12.35 12.76
C ALA A 148 0.27 11.72 13.35
N GLU A 149 -0.38 10.84 12.59
CA GLU A 149 -1.56 10.08 13.04
C GLU A 149 -1.23 9.17 14.23
N GLN A 150 -0.10 8.45 14.18
CA GLN A 150 0.34 7.60 15.31
C GLN A 150 0.65 8.42 16.57
N VAL A 151 1.29 9.57 16.42
CA VAL A 151 1.56 10.47 17.54
C VAL A 151 0.25 11.03 18.12
N ALA A 152 -0.70 11.41 17.26
CA ALA A 152 -2.01 11.89 17.68
C ALA A 152 -2.81 10.81 18.42
N ALA A 153 -2.81 9.57 17.91
CA ALA A 153 -3.45 8.42 18.55
C ALA A 153 -2.84 8.13 19.94
N THR A 154 -1.51 8.08 20.02
CA THR A 154 -0.80 7.86 21.30
C THR A 154 -1.09 8.96 22.32
N ARG A 155 -1.18 10.22 21.86
CA ARG A 155 -1.57 11.35 22.72
C ARG A 155 -3.01 11.20 23.20
N ARG A 156 -3.94 10.84 22.32
CA ARG A 156 -5.35 10.66 22.66
C ARG A 156 -5.54 9.53 23.67
N ASP A 157 -4.81 8.43 23.53
CA ASP A 157 -4.83 7.33 24.50
C ASP A 157 -4.37 7.78 25.89
N ARG A 158 -3.29 8.57 25.97
CA ARG A 158 -2.82 9.14 27.24
C ARG A 158 -3.84 10.05 27.89
N GLU A 159 -4.47 10.93 27.10
CA GLU A 159 -5.53 11.83 27.58
C GLU A 159 -6.73 11.03 28.14
N LEU A 160 -7.17 9.99 27.42
CA LEU A 160 -8.27 9.12 27.86
C LEU A 160 -7.92 8.34 29.13
N ILE A 161 -6.68 7.85 29.27
CA ILE A 161 -6.22 7.17 30.48
C ILE A 161 -6.21 8.13 31.68
N GLN A 162 -5.74 9.37 31.48
CA GLN A 162 -5.74 10.40 32.53
C GLN A 162 -7.18 10.78 32.93
N GLU A 163 -8.06 10.97 31.95
CA GLU A 163 -9.48 11.24 32.18
C GLU A 163 -10.14 10.10 32.98
N GLN A 164 -9.91 8.84 32.58
CA GLN A 164 -10.42 7.67 33.29
C GLN A 164 -9.91 7.59 34.73
N ALA A 165 -8.62 7.88 34.97
CA ALA A 165 -8.05 7.91 36.31
C ALA A 165 -8.68 9.02 37.18
N SER A 166 -8.93 10.19 36.60
CA SER A 166 -9.61 11.30 37.30
C SER A 166 -11.04 10.93 37.70
N LEU A 167 -11.80 10.30 36.79
CA LEU A 167 -13.18 9.87 37.03
C LEU A 167 -13.25 8.78 38.09
N LYS A 168 -12.33 7.82 38.08
CA LYS A 168 -12.20 6.79 39.14
C LYS A 168 -11.95 7.40 40.51
N THR A 169 -11.10 8.44 40.57
CA THR A 169 -10.79 9.14 41.83
C THR A 169 -12.02 9.89 42.36
N GLN A 170 -12.77 10.55 41.48
CA GLN A 170 -14.04 11.21 41.84
C GLN A 170 -15.09 10.19 42.32
N ALA A 171 -15.22 9.06 41.65
CA ALA A 171 -16.13 7.99 42.05
C ALA A 171 -15.79 7.43 43.44
N ALA A 172 -14.50 7.20 43.72
CA ALA A 172 -14.04 6.77 45.05
C ALA A 172 -14.38 7.79 46.14
N ALA A 173 -14.19 9.09 45.86
CA ALA A 173 -14.54 10.16 46.80
C ALA A 173 -16.06 10.25 47.06
N LEU A 174 -16.87 10.08 46.02
CA LEU A 174 -18.33 10.04 46.14
C LEU A 174 -18.80 8.84 46.97
N LEU A 175 -18.25 7.65 46.72
CA LEU A 175 -18.55 6.44 47.51
C LEU A 175 -18.16 6.62 48.98
N ALA A 176 -17.00 7.20 49.28
CA ALA A 176 -16.58 7.51 50.64
C ALA A 176 -17.52 8.51 51.33
N ARG A 177 -18.07 9.47 50.58
CA ARG A 177 -19.09 10.41 51.10
C ARG A 177 -20.42 9.71 51.39
N VAL A 178 -20.86 8.80 50.52
CA VAL A 178 -22.06 7.97 50.75
C VAL A 178 -21.88 7.12 52.01
N GLY A 179 -20.71 6.51 52.20
CA GLY A 179 -20.40 5.73 53.41
C GLY A 179 -20.54 6.55 54.70
N ARG A 180 -19.99 7.77 54.73
CA ARG A 180 -20.14 8.69 55.88
C ARG A 180 -21.60 9.04 56.17
N ILE A 181 -22.40 9.32 55.13
CA ILE A 181 -23.84 9.61 55.29
C ILE A 181 -24.58 8.39 55.87
N GLN A 182 -24.22 7.18 55.45
CA GLN A 182 -24.82 5.95 55.98
C GLN A 182 -24.46 5.71 57.45
N GLU A 183 -23.23 5.95 57.86
CA GLU A 183 -22.78 5.87 59.26
C GLU A 183 -23.52 6.88 60.16
N GLU A 184 -23.65 8.13 59.71
CA GLU A 184 -24.42 9.18 60.41
C GLU A 184 -25.89 8.78 60.54
N LEU A 185 -26.49 8.25 59.47
CA LEU A 185 -27.88 7.80 59.47
C LEU A 185 -28.10 6.63 60.45
N GLN A 186 -27.22 5.62 60.45
CA GLN A 186 -27.29 4.50 61.39
C GLN A 186 -27.20 4.96 62.84
N THR A 187 -26.28 5.89 63.13
CA THR A 187 -26.10 6.45 64.47
C THR A 187 -27.36 7.20 64.92
N SER A 188 -27.94 8.02 64.04
CA SER A 188 -29.19 8.75 64.31
C SER A 188 -30.37 7.80 64.57
N GLN A 189 -30.52 6.74 63.76
CA GLN A 189 -31.55 5.72 63.95
C GLN A 189 -31.39 4.95 65.27
N GLN A 190 -30.16 4.60 65.67
CA GLN A 190 -29.89 3.98 66.97
C GLN A 190 -30.24 4.91 68.14
N GLN A 191 -29.87 6.19 68.06
CA GLN A 191 -30.23 7.17 69.08
C GLN A 191 -31.74 7.36 69.21
N ALA A 192 -32.45 7.43 68.08
CA ALA A 192 -33.91 7.52 68.05
C ALA A 192 -34.58 6.29 68.68
N ARG A 193 -34.10 5.06 68.37
CA ARG A 193 -34.57 3.82 69.00
C ARG A 193 -34.36 3.82 70.52
N ARG A 194 -33.15 4.13 70.99
CA ARG A 194 -32.84 4.19 72.43
C ARG A 194 -33.70 5.22 73.17
N ARG A 195 -33.95 6.39 72.57
CA ARG A 195 -34.86 7.40 73.14
C ARG A 195 -36.30 6.91 73.21
N GLY A 196 -36.79 6.22 72.17
CA GLY A 196 -38.12 5.61 72.17
C GLY A 196 -38.29 4.53 73.23
N GLU A 197 -37.30 3.65 73.38
CA GLU A 197 -37.27 2.60 74.41
C GLU A 197 -37.24 3.18 75.83
N ALA A 198 -36.41 4.20 76.08
CA ALA A 198 -36.33 4.89 77.37
C ALA A 198 -37.66 5.59 77.74
N ALA A 199 -38.27 6.30 76.79
CA ALA A 199 -39.55 6.97 77.01
C ALA A 199 -40.69 5.96 77.31
N SER A 200 -40.68 4.80 76.65
CA SER A 200 -41.64 3.72 76.92
C SER A 200 -41.41 3.07 78.30
N ALA A 201 -40.15 2.86 78.70
CA ALA A 201 -39.80 2.35 80.02
C ALA A 201 -40.21 3.33 81.15
N ASP A 202 -39.96 4.63 80.97
CA ASP A 202 -40.38 5.67 81.90
C ASP A 202 -41.91 5.74 82.03
N GLN A 203 -42.66 5.65 80.92
CA GLN A 203 -44.12 5.55 80.96
C GLN A 203 -44.60 4.29 81.69
N GLY A 204 -43.95 3.14 81.49
CA GLY A 204 -44.27 1.90 82.19
C GLY A 204 -43.91 1.90 83.69
N ALA A 205 -42.92 2.69 84.10
CA ALA A 205 -42.57 2.91 85.50
C ALA A 205 -43.55 3.87 86.18
N LEU A 206 -43.92 4.97 85.52
CA LEU A 206 -44.95 5.90 85.96
C LEU A 206 -46.33 5.25 86.09
N ALA A 207 -46.70 4.35 85.16
CA ALA A 207 -47.95 3.59 85.24
C ALA A 207 -47.96 2.62 86.44
N ARG A 208 -46.82 1.97 86.74
CA ARG A 208 -46.68 1.08 87.92
C ARG A 208 -46.69 1.85 89.25
N ALA A 209 -46.11 3.03 89.30
CA ALA A 209 -46.12 3.88 90.50
C ALA A 209 -47.52 4.42 90.85
N ARG A 210 -48.45 4.52 89.88
CA ARG A 210 -49.84 4.97 90.09
C ARG A 210 -50.81 3.86 90.54
N GLN A 211 -50.38 2.60 90.57
CA GLN A 211 -51.21 1.46 91.02
C GLN A 211 -50.82 0.94 92.41
N ALA A 212 -49.93 1.63 93.13
CA ALA A 212 -49.44 1.24 94.45
C ALA A 212 -49.96 2.13 95.61
N ASP A 213 -51.05 2.87 95.38
CA ASP A 213 -51.86 3.52 96.43
C ASP A 213 -52.90 2.55 97.02
#